data_AF-A0A3M5SVZ7-F1
#
_entry.id   AF-A0A3M5SVZ7-F1
#
_cell.length_a   1.000
_cell.length_b   1.000
_cell.length_c   1.000
_cell.angle_alpha   90.00
_cell.angle_beta   90.00
_cell.angle_gamma   90.00
#
_symmetry.space_group_name_H-M   'P 1'
#
loop_
_entity.id
_entity.type
_entity.pdbx_description
1 polymer ?
#
loop_
_entity_poly.entity_id
_entity_poly.type
_entity_poly.pdbx_seq_one_letter_code
_entity_poly.pdbx_strand_id
1 'polypeptide(L)' 'MNIIATCSRQPWNKGKLVGQKAPLRLRDIWAIRVRLQLVERTQGLNF' A
#
# COMPACT_ATOMS: atom_id res chain seq x y z
N MET A 1 -3.26 -25.25 27.54
CA MET A 1 -4.13 -24.87 26.40
C MET A 1 -3.62 -23.53 25.89
N ASN A 2 -2.80 -23.55 24.83
CA ASN A 2 -2.13 -22.35 24.35
C ASN A 2 -3.10 -21.51 23.53
N ILE A 3 -3.73 -20.54 24.20
CA ILE A 3 -4.43 -19.43 23.55
C ILE A 3 -3.40 -18.55 22.84
N ILE A 4 -2.96 -18.99 21.67
CA ILE A 4 -2.37 -18.09 20.69
C ILE A 4 -3.54 -17.22 20.24
N ALA A 5 -3.78 -16.14 20.98
CA ALA A 5 -4.71 -15.10 20.58
C ALA A 5 -4.18 -14.56 19.25
N THR A 6 -4.66 -15.15 18.16
CA THR A 6 -4.43 -14.62 16.83
C THR A 6 -5.10 -13.26 16.86
N CYS A 7 -4.30 -12.21 17.03
CA CYS A 7 -4.74 -10.84 16.86
C CYS A 7 -5.24 -10.76 15.43
N SER A 8 -6.53 -11.05 15.24
CA SER A 8 -7.21 -11.00 13.97
C SER A 8 -7.19 -9.53 13.61
N ARG A 9 -6.16 -9.13 12.86
CA ARG A 9 -6.08 -7.80 12.26
C ARG A 9 -7.24 -7.73 11.29
N GLN A 10 -8.39 -7.33 11.80
CA GLN A 10 -9.55 -7.13 10.97
C GLN A 10 -9.12 -6.12 9.91
N PRO A 11 -9.35 -6.40 8.63
CA PRO A 11 -8.92 -5.50 7.59
C PRO A 11 -9.63 -4.16 7.83
N TRP A 12 -8.90 -3.07 7.69
CA TRP A 12 -9.39 -1.70 7.94
C TRP A 12 -10.65 -1.33 7.15
N ASN A 13 -10.95 -2.11 6.10
CA ASN A 13 -12.09 -1.98 5.21
C ASN A 13 -13.25 -2.96 5.52
N LYS A 14 -13.19 -3.73 6.62
CA LYS A 14 -14.22 -4.71 6.95
C LYS A 14 -15.59 -4.02 7.12
N GLY A 15 -16.57 -4.47 6.35
CA GLY A 15 -17.94 -3.92 6.39
C GLY A 15 -18.13 -2.59 5.64
N LYS A 16 -17.11 -2.06 4.96
CA LYS A 16 -17.23 -0.85 4.15
C LYS A 16 -17.34 -1.24 2.66
N LEU A 17 -18.47 -0.90 2.03
CA LEU A 17 -18.60 -0.91 0.58
C LEU A 17 -17.74 0.23 0.01
N VAL A 18 -16.46 -0.05 -0.25
CA VAL A 18 -15.57 0.87 -0.93
C VAL A 18 -15.96 0.85 -2.41
N GLY A 19 -16.59 1.92 -2.88
CA GLY A 19 -16.90 2.08 -4.29
C GLY A 19 -15.65 2.09 -5.17
N GLN A 20 -15.84 2.01 -6.49
CA GLN A 20 -14.72 2.11 -7.42
C GLN A 20 -13.99 3.43 -7.20
N LYS A 21 -12.72 3.36 -6.81
CA LYS A 21 -11.88 4.55 -6.71
C LYS A 21 -11.74 5.16 -8.11
N ALA A 22 -11.92 6.48 -8.21
CA ALA A 22 -11.76 7.17 -9.48
C ALA A 22 -10.39 6.84 -10.09
N PRO A 23 -10.32 6.56 -11.41
CA PRO A 23 -9.05 6.31 -12.07
C PRO A 23 -8.14 7.54 -11.89
N LEU A 24 -6.87 7.28 -11.57
CA LEU A 24 -5.87 8.34 -11.43
C LEU A 24 -5.68 9.06 -12.77
N ARG A 25 -5.42 10.37 -12.73
CA ARG A 25 -5.01 11.09 -13.94
C ARG A 25 -3.64 10.55 -14.39
N LEU A 26 -3.36 10.56 -15.68
CA LEU A 26 -2.07 10.10 -16.23
C LEU A 26 -0.87 10.82 -15.59
N ARG A 27 -1.04 12.09 -15.25
CA ARG A 27 -0.04 12.91 -14.53
C ARG A 27 0.29 12.36 -13.15
N ASP A 28 -0.72 11.91 -12.41
CA ASP A 28 -0.56 11.34 -11.06
C ASP A 28 0.16 9.99 -11.14
N ILE A 29 -0.19 9.18 -12.15
CA ILE A 29 0.48 7.88 -12.40
C ILE A 29 1.96 8.10 -12.70
N TRP A 30 2.29 9.07 -13.57
CA TRP A 30 3.68 9.40 -13.88
C TRP A 30 4.44 9.89 -12.64
N ALA A 31 3.83 10.78 -11.85
CA ALA A 31 4.43 11.26 -10.61
C ALA A 31 4.70 10.13 -9.61
N ILE A 32 3.77 9.18 -9.44
CA ILE A 32 3.94 8.00 -8.58
C ILE A 32 5.11 7.14 -9.08
N ARG A 33 5.18 6.87 -10.39
CA ARG A 33 6.26 6.06 -10.98
C ARG A 33 7.63 6.69 -10.73
N VAL A 34 7.76 8.00 -10.95
CA VAL A 34 9.02 8.72 -10.71
C VAL A 34 9.42 8.64 -9.24
N ARG A 35 8.48 8.90 -8.31
CA ARG A 35 8.76 8.82 -6.87
C ARG A 35 9.17 7.41 -6.44
N LEU A 36 8.49 6.39 -6.93
CA LEU A 36 8.84 5.00 -6.63
C LEU A 36 10.24 4.65 -7.16
N GLN A 37 10.55 5.05 -8.39
CA GLN A 37 11.87 4.84 -8.98
C GLN A 37 12.99 5.55 -8.21
N LEU A 38 12.73 6.73 -7.64
CA LEU A 38 13.69 7.41 -6.77
C LEU A 38 13.92 6.64 -5.47
N VAL A 39 12.86 6.15 -4.83
CA VAL A 39 12.97 5.34 -3.60
C VAL A 39 13.74 4.05 -3.85
N GLU A 40 13.41 3.31 -4.91
CA GLU A 40 14.13 2.08 -5.27
C GLU A 40 15.61 2.33 -5.55
N ARG A 41 15.96 3.44 -6.23
CA ARG A 41 17.36 3.83 -6.45
C ARG A 41 18.08 4.15 -5.15
N THR A 42 17.40 4.73 -4.17
CA THR A 42 18.00 4.99 -2.84
C THR A 42 18.19 3.72 -2.00
N GLN A 43 17.45 2.64 -2.28
CA GLN A 43 17.66 1.34 -1.62
C GLN A 43 18.84 0.53 -2.20
N GLY A 44 19.50 1.02 -3.25
CA GLY A 44 20.76 0.46 -3.75
C GLY A 44 22.01 0.80 -2.94
N LEU A 45 21.88 1.56 -1.84
CA LEU A 45 23.00 1.97 -0.97
C LEU A 45 22.98 1.38 0.44
N ASN A 46 22.04 0.48 0.76
CA ASN A 46 22.12 -0.33 1.97
C ASN A 46 22.63 -1.74 1.61
N PHE A 47 23.96 -1.87 1.55
CA PHE A 47 24.64 -3.15 1.77
C PHE A 47 24.83 -3.38 3.28
#